data_AF-A0A3A4WUE4-F1
#
_entry.id   AF-A0A3A4WUE4-F1
#
_cell.length_a   1.000
_cell.length_b   1.000
_cell.length_c   1.000
_cell.angle_alpha   90.00
_cell.angle_beta   90.00
_cell.angle_gamma   90.00
#
_symmetry.space_group_name_H-M   'P 1'
#
loop_
_entity.id
_entity.type
_entity.pdbx_description
1 polymer ?
#
loop_
_entity_poly.entity_id
_entity_poly.type
_entity_poly.pdbx_seq_one_letter_code
_entity_poly.pdbx_strand_id
1 'polypeptide(L)'
;MEENRPTMGLLILFFILSLLLGCASEPVKKTPSKTVFDRIDEDFERIKINEGIWSHEYDDLQENLENWTAKYQLLKTNERKFIKSMPDKQLELYSNYLDSLNSGNPAKVEYNRRQLIASLDDNQKSYLISIYDEYSKLEQQHKEYTEKHNELLTRKTKIEADYARNLQWHNNVLTAISEYMGTGSYTYQPSFPAAMSRLQNTITRNQQRNAFFFQNFETNMSLRDIASAIRGF
;
A
#
# COMPACT_ATOMS: atom_id res chain seq x y z
N MET A 1 -54.10 3.61 0.39
CA MET A 1 -53.38 3.60 1.68
C MET A 1 -51.91 3.47 1.34
N GLU A 2 -51.23 4.61 1.17
CA GLU A 2 -49.79 4.62 0.96
C GLU A 2 -49.10 4.61 2.32
N GLU A 3 -48.29 3.58 2.54
CA GLU A 3 -47.54 3.34 3.75
C GLU A 3 -46.31 4.26 3.76
N ASN A 4 -46.34 5.29 4.61
CA ASN A 4 -45.24 6.21 4.87
C ASN A 4 -44.03 5.42 5.40
N ARG A 5 -43.10 5.04 4.53
CA ARG A 5 -41.76 4.64 4.96
C ARG A 5 -41.02 5.92 5.39
N PRO A 6 -40.55 6.02 6.64
CA PRO A 6 -39.67 7.13 7.00
C PRO A 6 -38.41 7.05 6.13
N THR A 7 -38.15 8.12 5.39
CA THR A 7 -36.92 8.27 4.63
C THR A 7 -35.72 8.12 5.57
N MET A 8 -34.68 7.42 5.15
CA MET A 8 -33.45 7.18 5.95
C MET A 8 -32.89 8.45 6.60
N GLY A 9 -33.13 9.63 6.02
CA GLY A 9 -32.79 10.94 6.59
C GLY A 9 -33.47 11.23 7.93
N LEU A 10 -34.73 10.82 8.12
CA LEU A 10 -35.47 11.03 9.38
C LEU A 10 -34.91 10.19 10.54
N LEU A 11 -34.48 8.96 10.25
CA LEU A 11 -33.85 8.06 11.23
C LEU A 11 -32.47 8.56 11.66
N ILE A 12 -31.69 9.09 10.71
CA ILE A 12 -30.41 9.74 10.98
C ILE A 12 -30.64 11.01 11.82
N LEU A 13 -31.67 11.80 11.51
CA LEU A 13 -32.03 13.00 12.28
C LEU A 13 -32.41 12.65 13.72
N PHE A 14 -33.24 11.63 13.93
CA PHE A 14 -33.62 11.15 15.27
C PHE A 14 -32.42 10.64 16.07
N PHE A 15 -31.48 9.95 15.42
CA PHE A 15 -30.26 9.46 16.06
C PHE A 15 -29.30 10.59 16.43
N ILE A 16 -29.16 11.61 15.56
CA ILE A 16 -28.37 12.81 15.83
C ILE A 16 -29.02 13.64 16.96
N LEU A 17 -30.34 13.82 16.95
CA LEU A 17 -31.06 14.54 18.01
C LEU A 17 -30.92 13.85 19.37
N SER A 18 -31.02 12.52 19.42
CA SER A 18 -30.88 11.77 20.68
C SER A 18 -29.46 11.75 21.22
N LEU A 19 -28.45 11.89 20.37
CA LEU A 19 -27.04 12.10 20.77
C LEU A 19 -26.74 13.55 21.19
N LEU A 20 -27.42 14.54 20.61
CA LEU A 20 -27.21 15.96 20.91
C LEU A 20 -27.93 16.41 22.20
N LEU A 21 -29.09 15.85 22.52
CA LEU A 21 -29.95 16.43 23.56
C LEU A 21 -29.61 16.04 25.00
N GLY A 22 -28.88 14.95 25.27
CA GLY A 22 -28.44 14.61 26.64
C GLY A 22 -29.50 14.78 27.74
N CYS A 23 -30.80 14.66 27.44
CA CYS A 23 -31.85 15.00 28.39
C CYS A 23 -32.09 13.82 29.34
N ALA A 24 -31.98 14.15 30.62
CA ALA A 24 -32.06 13.27 31.76
C ALA A 24 -33.49 12.74 31.99
N SER A 25 -33.58 11.42 32.18
CA SER A 25 -34.40 10.82 33.22
C SER A 25 -33.74 9.52 33.66
N GLU A 26 -33.37 9.47 34.95
CA GLU A 26 -32.77 8.38 35.75
C GLU A 26 -31.26 8.12 35.67
N PRO A 27 -30.59 7.86 36.83
CA PRO A 27 -29.16 7.61 36.93
C PRO A 27 -28.88 6.16 36.57
N VAL A 28 -29.12 5.79 35.31
CA VAL A 28 -28.35 4.70 34.72
C VAL A 28 -26.92 5.23 34.62
N LYS A 29 -25.94 4.49 35.13
CA LYS A 29 -24.51 4.73 34.87
C LYS A 29 -24.27 4.66 33.36
N LYS A 30 -24.63 5.72 32.64
CA LYS A 30 -24.40 5.88 31.22
C LYS A 30 -22.93 6.20 31.08
N THR A 31 -22.17 5.23 30.57
CA THR A 31 -20.96 5.54 29.82
C THR A 31 -21.26 6.73 28.90
N PRO A 32 -20.40 7.76 28.83
CA PRO A 32 -20.71 8.95 28.02
C PRO A 32 -21.02 8.50 26.59
N SER A 33 -22.22 8.79 26.11
CA SER A 33 -22.56 8.53 24.70
C SER A 33 -21.66 9.43 23.87
N LYS A 34 -20.73 8.83 23.11
CA LYS A 34 -19.85 9.57 22.20
C LYS A 34 -20.69 10.46 21.31
N THR A 35 -20.35 11.74 21.23
CA THR A 35 -21.05 12.65 20.33
C THR A 35 -20.72 12.28 18.88
N VAL A 36 -21.56 12.72 17.94
CA VAL A 36 -21.26 12.60 16.50
C VAL A 36 -19.90 13.23 16.18
N PHE A 37 -19.52 14.31 16.86
CA PHE A 37 -18.23 14.96 16.68
C PHE A 37 -17.06 14.07 17.12
N ASP A 38 -17.16 13.43 18.29
CA ASP A 38 -16.13 12.51 18.79
C ASP A 38 -15.92 11.32 17.83
N ARG A 39 -17.01 10.83 17.23
CA ARG A 39 -16.93 9.75 16.24
C ARG A 39 -16.18 10.17 14.97
N ILE A 40 -16.43 11.39 14.50
CA ILE A 40 -15.79 11.93 13.28
C ILE A 40 -14.29 12.11 13.50
N ASP A 41 -13.90 12.64 14.66
CA ASP A 41 -12.48 12.78 15.04
C ASP A 41 -11.80 11.41 15.16
N GLU A 42 -12.45 10.43 15.80
CA GLU A 42 -11.94 9.05 15.90
C GLU A 42 -11.79 8.35 14.54
N ASP A 43 -12.74 8.56 13.61
CA ASP A 43 -12.70 8.01 12.26
C ASP A 43 -11.49 8.54 11.47
N PHE A 44 -11.19 9.83 11.57
CA PHE A 44 -10.02 10.43 10.92
C PHE A 44 -8.70 10.04 11.58
N GLU A 45 -8.63 9.96 12.91
CA GLU A 45 -7.42 9.50 13.60
C GLU A 45 -7.13 8.03 13.28
N ARG A 46 -8.14 7.16 13.20
CA ARG A 46 -7.95 5.77 12.75
C ARG A 46 -7.38 5.70 11.34
N ILE A 47 -7.90 6.49 10.40
CA ILE A 47 -7.37 6.53 9.03
C ILE A 47 -5.92 7.00 9.03
N LYS A 48 -5.60 8.05 9.80
CA LYS A 48 -4.24 8.59 9.93
C LYS A 48 -3.25 7.55 10.47
N ILE A 49 -3.65 6.78 11.49
CA ILE A 49 -2.81 5.71 12.04
C ILE A 49 -2.54 4.65 10.97
N ASN A 50 -3.57 4.24 10.22
CA ASN A 50 -3.42 3.26 9.16
C ASN A 50 -2.54 3.77 8.01
N GLU A 51 -2.67 5.05 7.62
CA GLU A 51 -1.79 5.72 6.66
C GLU A 51 -0.34 5.70 7.14
N GLY A 52 -0.08 6.03 8.42
CA GLY A 52 1.26 6.03 8.99
C GLY A 52 1.91 4.65 9.04
N ILE A 53 1.15 3.62 9.44
CA ILE A 53 1.63 2.22 9.43
C ILE A 53 1.96 1.79 8.00
N TRP A 54 1.03 2.04 7.06
CA TRP A 54 1.24 1.70 5.66
C TRP A 54 2.46 2.41 5.08
N SER A 55 2.67 3.69 5.40
CA SER A 55 3.81 4.49 4.92
C SER A 55 5.12 3.89 5.41
N HIS A 56 5.21 3.57 6.70
CA HIS A 56 6.41 2.97 7.26
C HIS A 56 6.73 1.61 6.64
N GLU A 57 5.72 0.74 6.47
CA GLU A 57 5.91 -0.55 5.79
C GLU A 57 6.34 -0.40 4.33
N TYR A 58 5.89 0.67 3.66
CA TYR A 58 6.29 0.96 2.28
C TYR A 58 7.73 1.47 2.21
N ASP A 59 8.16 2.34 3.13
CA ASP A 59 9.53 2.82 3.22
C ASP A 59 10.51 1.65 3.49
N ASP A 60 10.15 0.75 4.40
CA ASP A 60 10.92 -0.47 4.67
C ASP A 60 11.03 -1.36 3.43
N LEU A 61 9.95 -1.52 2.67
CA LEU A 61 9.97 -2.27 1.42
C LEU A 61 10.90 -1.61 0.39
N GLN A 62 10.89 -0.28 0.30
CA GLN A 62 11.75 0.46 -0.61
C GLN A 62 13.23 0.28 -0.26
N GLU A 63 13.60 0.42 1.02
CA GLU A 63 14.99 0.19 1.47
C GLU A 63 15.45 -1.25 1.16
N ASN A 64 14.56 -2.23 1.37
CA ASN A 64 14.85 -3.63 1.06
C ASN A 64 15.07 -3.86 -0.44
N LEU A 65 14.29 -3.21 -1.30
CA LEU A 65 14.44 -3.28 -2.76
C LEU A 65 15.74 -2.62 -3.23
N GLU A 66 16.14 -1.50 -2.65
CA GLU A 66 17.41 -0.83 -2.94
C GLU A 66 18.60 -1.72 -2.55
N ASN A 67 18.55 -2.30 -1.35
CA ASN A 67 19.55 -3.26 -0.87
C ASN A 67 19.62 -4.52 -1.74
N TRP A 68 18.48 -5.05 -2.14
CA TRP A 68 18.40 -6.18 -3.06
C TRP A 68 19.02 -5.85 -4.41
N THR A 69 18.71 -4.67 -4.96
CA THR A 69 19.25 -4.20 -6.24
C THR A 69 20.76 -4.08 -6.19
N ALA A 70 21.31 -3.50 -5.12
CA ALA A 70 22.75 -3.41 -4.91
C ALA A 70 23.42 -4.79 -4.88
N LYS A 71 22.85 -5.75 -4.14
CA LYS A 71 23.33 -7.14 -4.08
C LYS A 71 23.29 -7.82 -5.45
N TYR A 72 22.19 -7.66 -6.17
CA TYR A 72 22.02 -8.23 -7.51
C TYR A 72 23.05 -7.66 -8.50
N GLN A 73 23.30 -6.35 -8.48
CA GLN A 73 24.32 -5.73 -9.34
C GLN A 73 25.74 -6.20 -9.00
N LEU A 74 26.04 -6.37 -7.71
CA LEU A 74 27.33 -6.91 -7.28
C LEU A 74 27.52 -8.34 -7.77
N LEU A 75 26.51 -9.19 -7.60
CA LEU A 75 26.54 -10.57 -8.07
C LEU A 75 26.75 -10.66 -9.58
N LYS A 76 26.02 -9.86 -10.36
CA LYS A 76 26.18 -9.75 -11.81
C LYS A 76 27.58 -9.28 -12.21
N THR A 77 28.16 -8.36 -11.44
CA THR A 77 29.53 -7.89 -11.67
C THR A 77 30.55 -9.00 -11.39
N ASN A 78 30.36 -9.76 -10.32
CA ASN A 78 31.21 -10.89 -9.95
C ASN A 78 31.12 -12.04 -10.96
N GLU A 79 29.93 -12.35 -11.44
CA GLU A 79 29.70 -13.31 -12.52
C GLU A 79 30.42 -12.86 -13.80
N ARG A 80 30.25 -11.61 -14.23
CA ARG A 80 30.95 -11.06 -15.42
C ARG A 80 32.47 -11.11 -15.29
N LYS A 81 33.02 -10.79 -14.12
CA LYS A 81 34.47 -10.87 -13.87
C LYS A 81 34.95 -12.31 -13.99
N PHE A 82 34.20 -13.25 -13.43
CA PHE A 82 34.53 -14.67 -13.51
C PHE A 82 34.45 -15.20 -14.94
N ILE A 83 33.39 -14.88 -15.68
CA ILE A 83 33.26 -15.24 -17.10
C ILE A 83 34.45 -14.69 -17.89
N LYS A 84 34.83 -13.42 -17.71
CA LYS A 84 36.01 -12.83 -18.39
C LYS A 84 37.34 -13.51 -18.06
N SER A 85 37.43 -14.22 -16.94
CA SER A 85 38.62 -14.99 -16.59
C SER A 85 38.66 -16.38 -17.21
N MET A 86 37.57 -16.83 -17.83
CA MET A 86 37.51 -18.11 -18.50
C MET A 86 38.32 -18.10 -19.82
N PRO A 87 38.98 -19.21 -20.18
CA PRO A 87 39.58 -19.38 -21.50
C PRO A 87 38.55 -19.35 -22.63
N ASP A 88 38.97 -18.97 -23.84
CA ASP A 88 38.11 -18.81 -25.02
C ASP A 88 37.18 -20.01 -25.29
N LYS A 89 37.69 -21.23 -25.11
CA LYS A 89 36.88 -22.45 -25.30
C LYS A 89 35.75 -22.58 -24.28
N GLN A 90 35.96 -22.17 -23.03
CA GLN A 90 34.92 -22.15 -22.00
C GLN A 90 33.91 -21.02 -22.26
N LEU A 91 34.37 -19.86 -22.73
CA LEU A 91 33.52 -18.75 -23.15
C LEU A 91 32.57 -19.14 -24.29
N GLU A 92 33.06 -19.86 -25.29
CA GLU A 92 32.24 -20.38 -26.39
C GLU A 92 31.14 -21.32 -25.87
N LEU A 93 31.50 -22.25 -24.96
CA LEU A 93 30.54 -23.16 -24.34
C LEU A 93 29.48 -22.42 -23.50
N TYR A 94 29.89 -21.35 -22.79
CA TYR A 94 28.97 -20.51 -22.04
C TYR A 94 28.02 -19.72 -22.97
N SER A 95 28.52 -19.15 -24.06
CA SER A 95 27.69 -18.48 -25.07
C SER A 95 26.67 -19.45 -25.69
N ASN A 96 27.11 -20.65 -26.08
CA ASN A 96 26.23 -21.70 -26.60
C ASN A 96 25.15 -22.11 -25.59
N TYR A 97 25.48 -22.15 -24.30
CA TYR A 97 24.52 -22.38 -23.24
C TYR A 97 23.49 -21.25 -23.16
N LEU A 98 23.90 -19.99 -23.14
CA LEU A 98 22.98 -18.84 -23.15
C LEU A 98 22.06 -18.81 -24.38
N ASP A 99 22.61 -19.05 -25.58
CA ASP A 99 21.81 -19.12 -26.80
C ASP A 99 20.78 -20.26 -26.77
N SER A 100 21.12 -21.38 -26.11
CA SER A 100 20.18 -22.48 -25.94
C SER A 100 19.03 -22.16 -24.99
N LEU A 101 19.25 -21.33 -23.96
CA LEU A 101 18.16 -20.85 -23.08
C LEU A 101 17.12 -20.07 -23.89
N ASN A 102 17.57 -19.21 -24.82
CA ASN A 102 16.70 -18.45 -25.71
C ASN A 102 15.97 -19.31 -26.76
N SER A 103 16.46 -20.52 -27.03
CA SER A 103 15.85 -21.44 -28.01
C SER A 103 14.59 -22.15 -27.51
N GLY A 104 14.34 -22.14 -26.18
CA GLY A 104 13.22 -22.85 -25.57
C GLY A 104 13.28 -24.38 -25.68
N ASN A 105 14.39 -24.96 -26.16
CA ASN A 105 14.57 -26.42 -26.30
C ASN A 105 15.31 -27.01 -25.09
N PRO A 106 14.62 -27.74 -24.18
CA PRO A 106 15.22 -28.23 -22.95
C PRO A 106 16.37 -29.22 -23.16
N ALA A 107 16.30 -30.04 -24.22
CA ALA A 107 17.34 -31.02 -24.53
C ALA A 107 18.63 -30.32 -25.00
N LYS A 108 18.50 -29.25 -25.78
CA LYS A 108 19.65 -28.43 -26.21
C LYS A 108 20.27 -27.69 -25.02
N VAL A 109 19.44 -27.17 -24.12
CA VAL A 109 19.88 -26.52 -22.87
C VAL A 109 20.69 -27.47 -22.02
N GLU A 110 20.16 -28.67 -21.73
CA GLU A 110 20.85 -29.64 -20.89
C GLU A 110 22.14 -30.17 -21.54
N TYR A 111 22.15 -30.36 -22.87
CA TYR A 111 23.36 -30.73 -23.60
C TYR A 111 24.47 -29.67 -23.45
N ASN A 112 24.16 -28.41 -23.76
CA ASN A 112 25.14 -27.33 -23.67
C ASN A 112 25.60 -27.08 -22.22
N ARG A 113 24.69 -27.21 -21.25
CA ARG A 113 25.02 -27.14 -19.82
C ARG A 113 26.05 -28.19 -19.41
N ARG A 114 25.88 -29.45 -19.85
CA ARG A 114 26.83 -30.53 -19.55
C ARG A 114 28.21 -30.30 -20.17
N GLN A 115 28.27 -29.81 -21.41
CA GLN A 115 29.53 -29.48 -22.06
C GLN A 115 30.28 -28.38 -21.31
N LEU A 116 29.58 -27.31 -20.92
CA LEU A 116 30.14 -26.25 -20.09
C LEU A 116 30.66 -26.79 -18.76
N ILE A 117 29.83 -27.49 -17.98
CA ILE A 117 30.22 -28.01 -16.65
C ILE A 117 31.43 -28.96 -16.75
N ALA A 118 31.47 -29.82 -17.77
CA ALA A 118 32.58 -30.75 -17.98
C ALA A 118 33.90 -30.03 -18.31
N SER A 119 33.84 -28.81 -18.86
CA SER A 119 35.01 -28.01 -19.21
C SER A 119 35.62 -27.24 -18.04
N LEU A 120 34.91 -27.12 -16.92
CA LEU A 120 35.32 -26.34 -15.75
C LEU A 120 36.16 -27.18 -14.78
N ASP A 121 37.12 -26.54 -14.11
CA ASP A 121 37.79 -27.13 -12.96
C ASP A 121 36.91 -27.07 -11.70
N ASP A 122 37.33 -27.74 -10.63
CA ASP A 122 36.52 -27.86 -9.42
C ASP A 122 36.34 -26.53 -8.67
N ASN A 123 37.33 -25.63 -8.70
CA ASN A 123 37.21 -24.30 -8.11
C ASN A 123 36.21 -23.46 -8.91
N GLN A 124 36.28 -23.50 -10.24
CA GLN A 124 35.34 -22.83 -11.15
C GLN A 124 33.92 -23.36 -10.97
N LYS A 125 33.74 -24.68 -10.83
CA LYS A 125 32.44 -25.30 -10.56
C LYS A 125 31.88 -24.82 -9.22
N SER A 126 32.67 -24.88 -8.15
CA SER A 126 32.25 -24.43 -6.82
C SER A 126 31.85 -22.96 -6.82
N TYR A 127 32.60 -22.11 -7.54
CA TYR A 127 32.29 -20.69 -7.64
C TYR A 127 31.02 -20.40 -8.46
N LEU A 128 30.78 -21.13 -9.56
CA LEU A 128 29.51 -21.02 -10.28
C LEU A 128 28.34 -21.47 -9.42
N ILE A 129 28.47 -22.58 -8.70
CA ILE A 129 27.43 -23.06 -7.79
C ILE A 129 27.10 -21.98 -6.75
N SER A 130 28.12 -21.35 -6.13
CA SER A 130 27.85 -20.28 -5.17
C SER A 130 27.14 -19.07 -5.77
N ILE A 131 27.49 -18.69 -7.01
CA ILE A 131 26.80 -17.61 -7.73
C ILE A 131 25.33 -17.97 -7.98
N TYR A 132 25.05 -19.18 -8.45
CA TYR A 132 23.67 -19.62 -8.73
C TYR A 132 22.84 -19.76 -7.46
N ASP A 133 23.43 -20.25 -6.37
CA ASP A 133 22.76 -20.30 -5.07
C ASP A 133 22.41 -18.90 -4.55
N GLU A 134 23.28 -17.90 -4.76
CA GLU A 134 22.98 -16.51 -4.44
C GLU A 134 21.89 -15.93 -5.34
N TYR A 135 21.92 -16.20 -6.65
CA TYR A 135 20.85 -15.79 -7.56
C TYR A 135 19.49 -16.36 -7.15
N SER A 136 19.44 -17.65 -6.79
CA SER A 136 18.21 -18.31 -6.32
C SER A 136 17.63 -17.65 -5.06
N LYS A 137 18.49 -17.29 -4.10
CA LYS A 137 18.07 -16.55 -2.89
C LYS A 137 17.55 -15.16 -3.23
N LEU A 138 18.23 -14.43 -4.12
CA LEU A 138 17.79 -13.11 -4.56
C LEU A 138 16.47 -13.19 -5.33
N GLU A 139 16.28 -14.21 -6.19
CA GLU A 139 15.02 -14.41 -6.91
C GLU A 139 13.86 -14.67 -5.95
N GLN A 140 14.07 -15.50 -4.93
CA GLN A 140 13.07 -15.74 -3.89
C GLN A 140 12.73 -14.46 -3.11
N GLN A 141 13.73 -13.67 -2.72
CA GLN A 141 13.50 -12.37 -2.07
C GLN A 141 12.71 -11.40 -2.96
N HIS A 142 13.05 -11.35 -4.25
CA HIS A 142 12.33 -10.50 -5.21
C HIS A 142 10.85 -10.90 -5.34
N LYS A 143 10.55 -12.21 -5.30
CA LYS A 143 9.18 -12.70 -5.29
C LYS A 143 8.44 -12.25 -4.02
N GLU A 144 9.06 -12.39 -2.85
CA GLU A 144 8.49 -11.94 -1.57
C GLU A 144 8.22 -10.42 -1.57
N TYR A 145 9.15 -9.61 -2.09
CA TYR A 145 8.95 -8.16 -2.22
C TYR A 145 7.83 -7.80 -3.20
N THR A 146 7.70 -8.57 -4.29
CA THR A 146 6.59 -8.39 -5.25
C THR A 146 5.24 -8.70 -4.59
N GLU A 147 5.16 -9.78 -3.82
CA GLU A 147 3.95 -10.14 -3.07
C GLU A 147 3.61 -9.08 -2.02
N LYS A 148 4.61 -8.62 -1.25
CA LYS A 148 4.43 -7.56 -0.25
C LYS A 148 3.99 -6.23 -0.88
N HIS A 149 4.53 -5.88 -2.03
CA HIS A 149 4.09 -4.70 -2.77
C HIS A 149 2.61 -4.77 -3.14
N ASN A 150 2.16 -5.92 -3.66
CA ASN A 150 0.75 -6.12 -4.03
C ASN A 150 -0.17 -6.07 -2.80
N GLU A 151 0.28 -6.60 -1.66
CA GLU A 151 -0.43 -6.48 -0.38
C GLU A 151 -0.57 -5.01 0.03
N LEU A 152 0.52 -4.24 -0.01
CA LEU A 152 0.52 -2.81 0.31
C LEU A 152 -0.35 -2.01 -0.66
N LEU A 153 -0.33 -2.31 -1.95
CA LEU A 153 -1.20 -1.68 -2.93
C LEU A 153 -2.68 -1.94 -2.61
N THR A 154 -3.02 -3.18 -2.26
CA THR A 154 -4.39 -3.54 -1.86
C THR A 154 -4.82 -2.81 -0.59
N ARG A 155 -3.93 -2.73 0.41
CA ARG A 155 -4.18 -2.00 1.66
C ARG A 155 -4.34 -0.50 1.42
N LYS A 156 -3.55 0.09 0.51
CA LYS A 156 -3.70 1.50 0.10
C LYS A 156 -5.09 1.76 -0.46
N THR A 157 -5.53 0.96 -1.43
CA THR A 157 -6.88 1.08 -2.02
C THR A 157 -7.97 0.97 -0.97
N LYS A 158 -7.79 0.10 0.04
CA LYS A 158 -8.71 0.00 1.16
C LYS A 158 -8.73 1.26 2.03
N ILE A 159 -7.57 1.84 2.35
CA ILE A 159 -7.46 3.11 3.10
C ILE A 159 -8.15 4.24 2.33
N GLU A 160 -7.94 4.33 1.01
CA GLU A 160 -8.61 5.28 0.12
C GLU A 160 -10.13 5.13 0.15
N ALA A 161 -10.63 3.89 0.05
CA ALA A 161 -12.05 3.60 0.10
C ALA A 161 -12.66 3.90 1.48
N ASP A 162 -11.97 3.55 2.56
CA ASP A 162 -12.40 3.85 3.94
C ASP A 162 -12.49 5.37 4.15
N TYR A 163 -11.49 6.10 3.65
CA TYR A 163 -11.49 7.56 3.67
C TYR A 163 -12.66 8.15 2.88
N ALA A 164 -12.87 7.72 1.64
CA ALA A 164 -13.96 8.22 0.80
C ALA A 164 -15.34 7.98 1.44
N ARG A 165 -15.56 6.79 2.02
CA ARG A 165 -16.79 6.46 2.74
C ARG A 165 -17.00 7.32 3.97
N ASN A 166 -15.96 7.51 4.78
CA ASN A 166 -16.05 8.35 5.97
C ASN A 166 -16.30 9.82 5.61
N LEU A 167 -15.61 10.33 4.59
CA LEU A 167 -15.83 11.69 4.10
C LEU A 167 -17.25 11.92 3.61
N GLN A 168 -17.81 10.97 2.84
CA GLN A 168 -19.20 11.04 2.39
C GLN A 168 -20.17 11.04 3.57
N TRP A 169 -19.95 10.16 4.57
CA TRP A 169 -20.76 10.13 5.78
C TRP A 169 -20.67 11.45 6.57
N HIS A 170 -19.47 12.01 6.74
CA HIS A 170 -19.25 13.30 7.41
C HIS A 170 -19.98 14.45 6.71
N ASN A 171 -19.92 14.50 5.37
CA ASN A 171 -20.64 15.51 4.59
C ASN A 171 -22.16 15.37 4.72
N ASN A 172 -22.69 14.14 4.71
CA ASN A 172 -24.13 13.91 4.92
C ASN A 172 -24.59 14.36 6.31
N VAL A 173 -23.76 14.14 7.34
CA VAL A 173 -24.02 14.61 8.70
C VAL A 173 -24.05 16.15 8.74
N LEU A 174 -23.06 16.81 8.11
CA LEU A 174 -23.03 18.27 8.02
C LEU A 174 -24.27 18.85 7.33
N THR A 175 -24.71 18.24 6.23
CA THR A 175 -25.91 18.65 5.49
C THR A 175 -27.15 18.50 6.36
N ALA A 176 -27.35 17.34 7.00
CA ALA A 176 -28.52 17.09 7.86
C ALA A 176 -28.59 18.06 9.03
N ILE A 177 -27.45 18.39 9.64
CA ILE A 177 -27.38 19.40 10.71
C ILE A 177 -27.74 20.79 10.17
N SER A 178 -27.22 21.16 9.00
CA SER A 178 -27.48 22.47 8.37
C SER A 178 -28.94 22.65 8.00
N GLU A 179 -29.56 21.62 7.42
CA GLU A 179 -31.00 21.59 7.10
C GLU A 179 -31.85 21.74 8.35
N TYR A 180 -31.51 21.01 9.44
CA TYR A 180 -32.22 21.13 10.71
C TYR A 180 -32.18 22.55 11.27
N MET A 181 -31.02 23.22 11.22
CA MET A 181 -30.89 24.62 11.64
C MET A 181 -31.73 25.58 10.80
N GLY A 182 -31.86 25.33 9.50
CA GLY A 182 -32.65 26.16 8.58
C GLY A 182 -34.16 26.13 8.82
N THR A 183 -34.68 25.14 9.55
CA THR A 183 -36.12 24.98 9.82
C THR A 183 -36.64 25.86 10.96
N GLY A 184 -35.80 26.67 11.60
CA GLY A 184 -36.20 27.59 12.68
C GLY A 184 -36.65 26.90 13.98
N SER A 185 -36.54 25.58 14.08
CA SER A 185 -36.95 24.77 15.25
C SER A 185 -35.89 24.69 16.36
N TYR A 186 -34.84 25.50 16.28
CA TYR A 186 -33.67 25.41 17.15
C TYR A 186 -33.69 26.48 18.25
N THR A 187 -33.72 26.06 19.51
CA THR A 187 -33.36 26.95 20.64
C THR A 187 -31.84 27.13 20.64
N TYR A 188 -31.40 28.36 20.38
CA TYR A 188 -30.00 28.72 20.19
C TYR A 188 -29.13 28.32 21.39
N GLN A 189 -28.34 27.24 21.27
CA GLN A 189 -27.26 26.94 22.18
C GLN A 189 -25.96 27.59 21.66
N PRO A 190 -25.32 28.51 22.41
CA PRO A 190 -24.15 29.26 21.96
C PRO A 190 -22.93 28.42 21.57
N SER A 191 -22.85 27.17 22.04
CA SER A 191 -21.76 26.23 21.73
C SER A 191 -21.90 25.55 20.36
N PHE A 192 -23.07 25.60 19.73
CA PHE A 192 -23.36 24.85 18.51
C PHE A 192 -22.67 25.41 17.24
N PRO A 193 -22.66 26.74 16.98
CA PRO A 193 -21.89 27.31 15.86
C PRO A 193 -20.39 27.02 15.95
N ALA A 194 -19.85 27.02 17.17
CA ALA A 194 -18.45 26.67 17.42
C ALA A 194 -18.17 25.19 17.12
N ALA A 195 -19.08 24.28 17.48
CA ALA A 195 -18.97 22.85 17.15
C ALA A 195 -19.05 22.60 15.63
N MET A 196 -19.94 23.29 14.92
CA MET A 196 -20.05 23.20 13.46
C MET A 196 -18.79 23.72 12.74
N SER A 197 -18.25 24.85 13.19
CA SER A 197 -16.99 25.39 12.64
C SER A 197 -15.81 24.45 12.89
N ARG A 198 -15.71 23.85 14.08
CA ARG A 198 -14.70 22.82 14.38
C ARG A 198 -14.82 21.61 13.45
N LEU A 199 -16.05 21.13 13.22
CA LEU A 199 -16.31 19.99 12.34
C LEU A 199 -15.90 20.26 10.89
N GLN A 200 -16.30 21.41 10.34
CA GLN A 200 -15.88 21.84 9.00
C GLN A 200 -14.35 21.93 8.90
N ASN A 201 -13.69 22.56 9.88
CA ASN A 201 -12.24 22.66 9.91
C ASN A 201 -11.55 21.29 10.00
N THR A 202 -12.10 20.33 10.75
CA THR A 202 -11.58 18.96 10.79
C THR A 202 -11.71 18.28 9.43
N ILE A 203 -12.86 18.38 8.78
CA ILE A 203 -13.08 17.77 7.45
C ILE A 203 -12.13 18.38 6.42
N THR A 204 -12.04 19.71 6.35
CA THR A 204 -11.16 20.41 5.39
C THR A 204 -9.69 20.07 5.60
N ARG A 205 -9.21 20.05 6.86
CA ARG A 205 -7.80 19.68 7.15
C ARG A 205 -7.50 18.24 6.71
N ASN A 206 -8.41 17.31 6.96
CA ASN A 206 -8.22 15.92 6.55
C ASN A 206 -8.33 15.73 5.03
N GLN A 207 -9.15 16.53 4.33
CA GLN A 207 -9.17 16.57 2.85
C GLN A 207 -7.83 17.01 2.27
N GLN A 208 -7.23 18.07 2.83
CA GLN A 208 -5.93 18.55 2.39
C GLN A 208 -4.81 17.53 2.67
N ARG A 209 -4.81 16.92 3.86
CA ARG A 209 -3.82 15.89 4.22
C ARG A 209 -3.87 14.70 3.26
N ASN A 210 -5.07 14.22 2.95
CA ASN A 210 -5.23 13.04 2.11
C ASN A 210 -4.86 13.32 0.66
N ALA A 211 -5.19 14.50 0.12
CA ALA A 211 -4.73 14.92 -1.19
C ALA A 211 -3.19 14.89 -1.30
N PHE A 212 -2.49 15.39 -0.27
CA PHE A 212 -1.03 15.36 -0.21
C PHE A 212 -0.47 13.93 -0.11
N PHE A 213 -1.05 13.08 0.74
CA PHE A 213 -0.63 11.69 0.91
C PHE A 213 -0.73 10.88 -0.39
N PHE A 214 -1.85 11.01 -1.12
CA PHE A 214 -2.05 10.23 -2.34
C PHE A 214 -1.28 10.78 -3.56
N GLN A 215 -1.03 12.08 -3.66
CA GLN A 215 -0.22 12.67 -4.74
C GLN A 215 1.27 12.30 -4.65
N ASN A 216 1.85 12.25 -3.46
CA ASN A 216 3.26 11.90 -3.28
C ASN A 216 3.56 10.41 -3.51
N PHE A 217 2.52 9.57 -3.58
CA PHE A 217 2.68 8.16 -3.89
C PHE A 217 2.92 7.90 -5.39
N GLU A 218 2.26 8.65 -6.28
CA GLU A 218 2.40 8.46 -7.73
C GLU A 218 3.80 8.83 -8.25
N THR A 219 4.60 9.54 -7.44
CA THR A 219 5.94 10.02 -7.79
C THR A 219 7.08 9.14 -7.29
N ASN A 220 6.83 8.21 -6.36
CA ASN A 220 7.85 7.30 -5.85
C ASN A 220 7.87 6.03 -6.71
N MET A 221 8.86 5.98 -7.62
CA MET A 221 9.33 4.86 -8.43
C MET A 221 8.41 3.64 -8.49
N SER A 222 7.78 3.45 -9.64
CA SER A 222 7.07 2.20 -9.88
C SER A 222 8.08 1.04 -9.84
N LEU A 223 7.73 -0.08 -9.21
CA LEU A 223 8.48 -1.34 -9.36
C LEU A 223 8.69 -1.72 -10.83
N ARG A 224 7.89 -1.14 -11.74
CA ARG A 224 8.07 -1.22 -13.19
C ARG A 224 9.42 -0.66 -13.63
N ASP A 225 9.95 0.39 -13.01
CA ASP A 225 11.24 0.99 -13.35
C ASP A 225 12.41 0.10 -12.89
N ILE A 226 12.27 -0.53 -11.72
CA ILE A 226 13.23 -1.53 -11.20
C ILE A 226 13.18 -2.81 -12.05
N ALA A 227 11.98 -3.31 -12.37
CA ALA A 227 11.80 -4.49 -13.25
C ALA A 227 12.24 -4.22 -14.70
N SER A 228 12.11 -2.98 -15.19
CA SER A 228 12.60 -2.57 -16.52
C SER A 228 14.12 -2.45 -16.55
N ALA A 229 14.75 -2.01 -15.45
CA ALA A 229 16.20 -2.07 -15.30
C ALA A 229 16.73 -3.52 -15.27
N ILE A 230 15.93 -4.47 -14.80
CA ILE A 230 16.23 -5.91 -14.84
C ILE A 230 16.03 -6.51 -16.24
N ARG A 231 14.95 -6.15 -16.97
CA ARG A 231 14.63 -6.67 -18.31
C ARG A 231 15.34 -5.96 -19.49
N GLY A 232 16.00 -4.84 -19.25
CA GLY A 232 16.68 -4.05 -20.27
C GLY A 232 18.00 -4.62 -20.80
N PHE A 233 18.28 -5.91 -20.57
CA PHE A 233 19.45 -6.63 -21.09
C PHE A 233 19.08 -8.03 -21.56
#